data_AF-A0A2N3DSC5-F1
#
_entry.id   AF-A0A2N3DSC5-F1
#
_cell.length_a   1.000
_cell.length_b   1.000
_cell.length_c   1.000
_cell.angle_alpha   90.00
_cell.angle_beta   90.00
_cell.angle_gamma   90.00
#
_symmetry.space_group_name_H-M   'P 1'
#
loop_
_entity.id
_entity.type
_entity.pdbx_description
1 polymer ?
#
loop_
_entity_poly.entity_id
_entity_poly.type
_entity_poly.pdbx_seq_one_letter_code
_entity_poly.pdbx_strand_id
1 'polypeptide(L)' 'MVDHSDMPSALQVAQAVSAVLGKKLADQSASEIVLTREEAALCLGLAEGVAENLAQGEPDGS' A
#
# COMPACT_ATOMS: atom_id res chain seq x y z
N MET A 1 12.02 -28.06 7.39
CA MET A 1 12.07 -26.72 7.97
C MET A 1 11.39 -25.83 6.95
N VAL A 2 10.11 -25.54 7.16
CA VAL A 2 9.38 -24.64 6.27
C VAL A 2 9.95 -23.26 6.51
N ASP A 3 10.66 -22.75 5.52
CA ASP A 3 11.11 -21.37 5.44
C ASP A 3 9.87 -20.52 5.63
N HIS A 4 9.73 -19.90 6.81
CA HIS A 4 8.68 -18.91 7.04
C HIS A 4 8.99 -17.80 6.07
N SER A 5 8.32 -17.82 4.91
CA SER A 5 8.36 -16.76 3.92
C SER A 5 8.28 -15.45 4.67
N ASP A 6 9.36 -14.68 4.58
CA ASP A 6 9.54 -13.38 5.22
C ASP A 6 8.54 -12.42 4.55
N MET A 7 7.28 -12.53 4.98
CA MET A 7 6.19 -11.78 4.41
C MET A 7 6.43 -10.34 4.84
N PRO A 8 6.58 -9.40 3.88
CA PRO A 8 6.92 -8.02 4.21
C PRO A 8 5.86 -7.45 5.14
N SER A 9 6.31 -6.76 6.19
CA SER A 9 5.41 -6.08 7.12
C SER A 9 4.58 -5.03 6.38
N ALA A 10 3.38 -4.74 6.90
CA ALA A 10 2.52 -3.69 6.36
C ALA A 10 3.25 -2.34 6.23
N LEU A 11 4.18 -2.04 7.15
CA LEU A 11 5.02 -0.85 7.08
C LEU A 11 5.98 -0.88 5.88
N GLN A 12 6.64 -2.00 5.61
CA GLN A 12 7.51 -2.15 4.44
C GLN A 12 6.73 -2.02 3.14
N VAL A 13 5.51 -2.58 3.09
CA VAL A 13 4.61 -2.43 1.94
C VAL A 13 4.19 -0.96 1.77
N ALA A 14 3.83 -0.26 2.85
CA ALA A 14 3.48 1.15 2.81
C ALA A 14 4.62 2.04 2.31
N GLN A 15 5.84 1.78 2.77
CA GLN A 15 7.04 2.49 2.31
C GLN A 15 7.33 2.23 0.83
N ALA A 16 7.15 0.98 0.36
CA ALA A 16 7.31 0.63 -1.04
C ALA A 16 6.27 1.34 -1.94
N VAL A 17 4.99 1.33 -1.54
CA VAL A 17 3.91 2.07 -2.24
C VAL A 17 4.24 3.56 -2.32
N SER A 18 4.63 4.16 -1.18
CA SER A 18 4.99 5.58 -1.11
C SER A 18 6.16 5.94 -2.04
N ALA A 19 7.19 5.09 -2.11
CA ALA A 19 8.32 5.28 -3.01
C ALA A 19 7.92 5.19 -4.50
N VAL A 20 7.08 4.22 -4.86
CA VAL A 20 6.58 4.03 -6.23
C VAL A 20 5.74 5.22 -6.67
N LEU A 21 4.74 5.60 -5.86
CA LEU A 21 3.86 6.73 -6.16
C LEU A 21 4.62 8.05 -6.15
N GLY A 22 5.51 8.26 -5.17
CA GLY A 22 6.33 9.46 -5.08
C GLY A 22 7.23 9.65 -6.30
N LYS A 23 7.83 8.56 -6.80
CA LYS A 23 8.62 8.61 -8.04
C LYS A 23 7.77 8.97 -9.26
N LYS A 24 6.57 8.41 -9.39
CA LYS A 24 5.68 8.71 -10.53
C LYS A 24 5.12 10.14 -10.46
N LEU A 25 4.77 10.62 -9.26
CA LEU A 25 4.31 11.99 -9.02
C LEU A 25 5.41 13.05 -9.21
N ALA A 26 6.69 12.68 -9.05
CA ALA A 26 7.79 13.59 -9.31
C ALA A 26 7.92 13.98 -10.78
N ASP A 27 7.33 13.21 -11.70
CA ASP A 27 7.20 13.60 -13.10
C ASP A 27 6.05 14.60 -13.29
N GLN A 28 6.38 15.88 -13.11
CA GLN A 28 5.43 16.99 -13.26
C GLN A 28 4.94 17.19 -14.71
N SER A 29 5.54 16.52 -15.69
CA SER A 29 5.09 16.58 -17.09
C SER A 29 4.03 15.54 -17.41
N ALA A 30 3.86 14.53 -16.56
CA ALA A 30 2.86 13.49 -16.74
C ALA A 30 1.46 14.02 -16.40
N SER A 31 0.52 13.86 -17.33
CA SER A 31 -0.90 14.19 -17.09
C SER A 31 -1.67 13.05 -16.40
N GLU A 32 -1.09 11.84 -16.39
CA GLU A 32 -1.67 10.65 -15.79
C GLU A 32 -0.58 9.76 -15.17
N ILE A 33 -0.97 8.98 -14.16
CA ILE A 33 -0.09 7.99 -13.52
C ILE A 33 -0.58 6.61 -13.88
N VAL A 34 0.22 5.88 -14.67
CA VAL A 34 -0.06 4.50 -15.04
C VAL A 34 0.67 3.56 -14.08
N LEU A 35 -0.08 2.64 -13.48
CA LEU A 35 0.45 1.59 -12.62
C LEU A 35 0.53 0.27 -13.39
N THR A 36 1.57 -0.52 -13.14
CA THR A 36 1.56 -1.94 -13.54
C THR A 36 0.55 -2.71 -12.70
N ARG A 37 0.24 -3.93 -13.12
CA ARG A 37 -0.67 -4.81 -12.38
C ARG A 37 -0.18 -5.07 -10.96
N GLU A 38 1.12 -5.28 -10.80
CA GLU A 38 1.78 -5.52 -9.52
C GLU A 38 1.74 -4.27 -8.63
N GLU A 39 2.03 -3.09 -9.19
CA GLU A 39 1.93 -1.82 -8.47
C GLU A 39 0.49 -1.55 -8.00
N ALA A 40 -0.49 -1.82 -8.86
CA ALA A 40 -1.91 -1.65 -8.53
C ALA A 40 -2.36 -2.65 -7.44
N ALA A 41 -1.97 -3.92 -7.53
CA ALA A 41 -2.27 -4.92 -6.52
C ALA A 41 -1.65 -4.57 -5.16
N LEU A 42 -0.41 -4.07 -5.15
CA LEU A 42 0.28 -3.59 -3.96
C LEU A 42 -0.47 -2.41 -3.31
N CYS A 43 -0.89 -1.43 -4.11
CA CYS A 43 -1.64 -0.27 -3.61
C CYS A 43 -3.01 -0.69 -3.06
N LEU A 44 -3.71 -1.59 -3.73
CA LEU A 44 -5.02 -2.10 -3.30
C LEU A 44 -4.92 -2.82 -1.96
N GLY A 45 -4.00 -3.79 -1.84
CA GLY A 45 -3.83 -4.54 -0.59
C GLY A 45 -3.45 -3.66 0.61
N LEU A 46 -2.67 -2.59 0.38
CA LEU A 46 -2.37 -1.62 1.43
C LEU A 46 -3.62 -0.81 1.83
N ALA A 47 -4.39 -0.33 0.85
CA ALA A 47 -5.60 0.46 1.11
C ALA A 47 -6.65 -0.36 1.87
N GLU A 48 -6.85 -1.62 1.50
CA GLU A 48 -7.73 -2.56 2.19
C GLU A 48 -7.24 -2.80 3.63
N GLY A 49 -5.96 -3.11 3.83
CA GLY A 49 -5.41 -3.34 5.17
C GLY A 49 -5.48 -2.12 6.10
N VAL A 50 -5.33 -0.90 5.56
CA VAL A 50 -5.53 0.34 6.32
C VAL A 50 -7.01 0.54 6.65
N ALA A 51 -7.91 0.31 5.70
CA ALA A 51 -9.35 0.45 5.93
C ALA A 51 -9.85 -0.53 7.01
N GLU A 52 -9.39 -1.78 6.98
CA GLU A 52 -9.67 -2.77 8.02
C GLU A 52 -9.14 -2.33 9.39
N ASN A 53 -7.91 -1.81 9.46
CA ASN A 53 -7.32 -1.35 10.72
C ASN A 53 -8.07 -0.15 11.32
N LEU A 54 -8.48 0.80 10.47
CA LEU A 54 -9.28 1.96 10.89
C LEU A 54 -10.68 1.55 11.37
N ALA A 55 -11.35 0.63 10.64
CA ALA A 55 -12.66 0.12 11.03
C ALA A 55 -12.64 -0.64 12.36
N GLN A 56 -11.52 -1.29 12.72
CA GLN A 56 -11.33 -1.91 14.04
C GLN A 56 -10.99 -0.90 15.15
N GLY A 57 -10.53 0.29 14.79
CA GLY A 57 -10.13 1.37 15.69
C GLY A 57 -11.20 2.41 15.97
N GLU A 58 -12.33 2.39 15.24
CA GLU A 58 -13.52 3.16 15.57
C GLU A 58 -14.14 2.56 16.85
N PRO A 59 -14.06 3.23 18.01
CA PRO A 59 -14.82 2.79 19.16
C PRO A 59 -16.29 2.91 18.78
N ASP A 60 -17.00 1.78 18.82
CA ASP A 60 -18.46 1.76 18.82
C ASP A 60 -18.91 2.83 19.82
N GLY A 61 -19.55 3.90 19.31
CA GLY A 61 -19.96 5.04 20.10
C GLY A 61 -20.85 4.57 21.23
N SER A 62 -20.26 4.42 22.42
CA SER A 62 -20.95 4.13 23.68
C SER A 62 -21.48 5.40 24.32
#